data_AF-A0A2N6Q4K7-F1
#
_entry.id   AF-A0A2N6Q4K7-F1
#
_cell.length_a   1.000
_cell.length_b   1.000
_cell.length_c   1.000
_cell.angle_alpha   90.00
_cell.angle_beta   90.00
_cell.angle_gamma   90.00
#
_symmetry.space_group_name_H-M   'P 1'
#
loop_
_entity.id
_entity.type
_entity.pdbx_description
1 polymer ?
#
loop_
_entity_poly.entity_id
_entity_poly.type
_entity_poly.pdbx_seq_one_letter_code
_entity_poly.pdbx_strand_id
1 'polypeptide(L)'
;MNKEVKYISYEESLSIYAKMIDASDGGLVGVRDEGGILASLDFVQNDMYYPDFADKLCYLVFKFCSGHYFNDGNKRIALTLGAYFLYKNSYFWQATTFMRQMESIVYHVAASNIDQNLLLRIMTCFMNGEDYDEELKIDIANAMSKGKLGISGEDYDKHKEFE
;
A
#
# COMPACT_ATOMS: atom_id res chain seq x y z
N MET A 1 -19.29 -18.83 -5.56
CA MET A 1 -20.00 -17.53 -5.57
C MET A 1 -18.95 -16.46 -5.77
N ASN A 2 -18.82 -15.88 -6.97
CA ASN A 2 -18.04 -14.65 -7.11
C ASN A 2 -18.82 -13.55 -6.39
N LYS A 3 -18.33 -13.12 -5.23
CA LYS A 3 -18.86 -11.93 -4.57
C LYS A 3 -18.53 -10.74 -5.47
N GLU A 4 -19.54 -9.95 -5.77
CA GLU A 4 -19.38 -8.67 -6.44
C GLU A 4 -18.42 -7.79 -5.64
N VAL A 5 -17.36 -7.29 -6.29
CA VAL A 5 -16.35 -6.44 -5.67
C VAL A 5 -16.98 -5.07 -5.40
N LYS A 6 -16.88 -4.61 -4.15
CA LYS A 6 -17.36 -3.29 -3.72
C LYS A 6 -16.23 -2.28 -3.86
N TYR A 7 -16.28 -1.47 -4.89
CA TYR A 7 -15.26 -0.45 -5.19
C TYR A 7 -15.38 0.80 -4.31
N ILE A 8 -14.27 1.52 -4.21
CA ILE A 8 -14.18 2.80 -3.51
C ILE A 8 -14.66 3.89 -4.46
N SER A 9 -15.62 4.70 -4.01
CA SER A 9 -16.07 5.91 -4.71
C SER A 9 -15.09 7.06 -4.51
N TYR A 10 -15.20 8.06 -5.38
CA TYR A 10 -14.39 9.27 -5.26
C TYR A 10 -14.64 9.97 -3.91
N GLU A 11 -15.90 10.07 -3.49
CA GLU A 11 -16.32 10.69 -2.23
C GLU A 11 -15.76 9.94 -1.02
N GLU A 12 -15.77 8.60 -1.05
CA GLU A 12 -15.14 7.79 -0.01
C GLU A 12 -13.64 8.04 0.04
N SER A 13 -12.97 8.13 -1.12
CA SER A 13 -11.53 8.39 -1.17
C SER A 13 -11.16 9.72 -0.50
N LEU A 14 -11.95 10.78 -0.73
CA LEU A 14 -11.77 12.09 -0.10
C LEU A 14 -12.10 12.06 1.39
N SER A 15 -13.18 11.39 1.78
CA SER A 15 -13.57 11.27 3.19
C SER A 15 -12.50 10.53 4.00
N ILE A 16 -11.95 9.45 3.44
CA ILE A 16 -10.87 8.68 4.06
C ILE A 16 -9.60 9.51 4.13
N TYR A 17 -9.27 10.25 3.07
CA TYR A 17 -8.12 11.15 3.06
C TYR A 17 -8.21 12.20 4.17
N ALA A 18 -9.35 12.88 4.30
CA ALA A 18 -9.57 13.88 5.34
C ALA A 18 -9.40 13.28 6.75
N LYS A 19 -10.01 12.12 7.02
CA LYS A 19 -9.86 11.41 8.30
C LYS A 19 -8.43 10.97 8.58
N MET A 20 -7.71 10.52 7.55
CA MET A 20 -6.31 10.08 7.69
C MET A 20 -5.39 11.25 8.05
N ILE A 21 -5.57 12.42 7.42
CA ILE A 21 -4.77 13.61 7.74
C ILE A 21 -5.07 14.09 9.17
N ASP A 22 -6.35 14.17 9.54
CA ASP A 22 -6.78 14.56 10.89
C ASP A 22 -6.19 13.64 11.97
N ALA A 23 -6.21 12.32 11.73
CA ALA A 23 -5.64 11.33 12.64
C ALA A 23 -4.10 11.29 12.67
N SER A 24 -3.41 11.99 11.76
CA SER A 24 -1.93 11.99 11.65
C SER A 24 -1.28 13.28 12.18
N ASP A 25 -1.94 14.00 13.10
CA ASP A 25 -1.52 15.30 13.62
C ASP A 25 -1.35 16.39 12.53
N GLY A 26 -2.01 16.20 11.39
CA GLY A 26 -2.05 17.16 10.28
C GLY A 26 -1.20 16.81 9.04
N GLY A 27 -1.07 17.80 8.17
CA GLY A 27 -0.46 17.70 6.85
C GLY A 27 -1.05 18.74 5.89
N LEU A 28 -0.44 18.92 4.72
CA LEU A 28 -0.99 19.83 3.70
C LEU A 28 -2.20 19.16 3.03
N VAL A 29 -3.40 19.52 3.49
CA VAL A 29 -4.65 19.02 2.91
C VAL A 29 -4.82 19.58 1.50
N GLY A 30 -5.16 18.70 0.56
CA GLY A 30 -5.69 19.11 -0.74
C GLY A 30 -5.51 18.04 -1.81
N VAL A 31 -6.44 18.04 -2.75
CA VAL A 31 -6.36 17.24 -3.97
C VAL A 31 -5.45 17.99 -4.95
N ARG A 32 -4.43 17.29 -5.44
CA ARG A 32 -3.51 17.79 -6.46
C ARG A 32 -3.93 17.37 -7.87
N ASP A 33 -4.41 16.14 -8.00
CA ASP A 33 -4.80 15.55 -9.29
C ASP A 33 -6.09 14.75 -9.14
N GLU A 34 -7.22 15.44 -9.29
CA GLU A 34 -8.56 14.83 -9.25
C GLU A 34 -8.78 13.85 -10.41
N GLY A 35 -8.30 14.19 -11.61
CA GLY A 35 -8.43 13.34 -12.80
C GLY A 35 -7.70 12.00 -12.63
N GLY A 36 -6.52 12.01 -12.04
CA GLY A 36 -5.75 10.81 -11.72
C GLY A 36 -6.44 9.90 -10.70
N ILE A 37 -7.10 10.48 -9.69
CA ILE A 37 -7.92 9.72 -8.71
C ILE A 37 -9.08 9.05 -9.44
N LEU A 38 -9.88 9.81 -10.18
CA LEU A 38 -11.05 9.30 -10.89
C LEU A 38 -10.67 8.20 -11.88
N ALA A 39 -9.62 8.42 -12.67
CA ALA A 39 -9.12 7.44 -13.63
C ALA A 39 -8.64 6.16 -12.94
N SER A 40 -7.99 6.25 -11.77
CA SER A 40 -7.54 5.07 -11.03
C SER A 40 -8.71 4.29 -10.42
N LEU A 41 -9.72 4.98 -9.90
CA LEU A 41 -10.93 4.35 -9.34
C LEU A 41 -11.81 3.72 -10.42
N ASP A 42 -11.79 4.26 -11.65
CA ASP A 42 -12.45 3.65 -12.80
C ASP A 42 -11.69 2.43 -13.33
N PHE A 43 -10.38 2.58 -13.58
CA PHE A 43 -9.59 1.55 -14.24
C PHE A 43 -9.40 0.28 -13.41
N VAL A 44 -9.37 0.36 -12.07
CA VAL A 44 -9.30 -0.81 -11.18
C VAL A 44 -10.47 -1.78 -11.36
N GLN A 45 -11.59 -1.31 -11.92
CA GLN A 45 -12.78 -2.11 -12.18
C GLN A 45 -12.64 -2.99 -13.43
N ASN A 46 -11.59 -2.79 -14.23
CA ASN A 46 -11.40 -3.54 -15.47
C ASN A 46 -10.89 -4.97 -15.20
N ASP A 47 -11.78 -5.94 -15.26
CA ASP A 47 -11.48 -7.36 -15.04
C ASP A 47 -10.55 -7.99 -16.08
N MET A 48 -10.37 -7.37 -17.26
CA MET A 48 -9.39 -7.83 -18.25
C MET A 48 -7.95 -7.60 -17.77
N TYR A 49 -7.71 -6.50 -17.05
CA TYR A 49 -6.39 -6.16 -16.51
C TYR A 49 -6.20 -6.60 -15.07
N TYR A 50 -7.27 -6.63 -14.29
CA TYR A 50 -7.25 -6.95 -12.87
C TYR A 50 -8.27 -8.05 -12.57
N PRO A 51 -8.03 -9.29 -13.01
CA PRO A 51 -9.00 -10.38 -12.87
C PRO A 51 -9.26 -10.77 -11.42
N ASP A 52 -8.24 -10.73 -10.56
CA ASP A 52 -8.36 -11.14 -9.16
C ASP A 52 -8.41 -9.94 -8.20
N PHE A 53 -8.90 -10.20 -6.98
CA PHE A 53 -8.96 -9.15 -5.95
C PHE A 53 -7.56 -8.63 -5.58
N ALA A 54 -6.53 -9.50 -5.61
CA ALA A 54 -5.15 -9.12 -5.36
C ALA A 54 -4.63 -8.12 -6.42
N ASP A 55 -4.99 -8.32 -7.70
CA ASP A 55 -4.65 -7.40 -8.77
C ASP A 55 -5.26 -6.02 -8.54
N LYS A 56 -6.55 -5.99 -8.17
CA LYS A 56 -7.31 -4.76 -7.90
C LYS A 56 -6.73 -4.01 -6.71
N LEU A 57 -6.41 -4.72 -5.62
CA LEU A 57 -5.78 -4.15 -4.43
C LEU A 57 -4.39 -3.58 -4.74
N CYS A 58 -3.56 -4.35 -5.48
CA CYS A 58 -2.22 -3.94 -5.88
C CYS A 58 -2.25 -2.68 -6.72
N TYR A 59 -3.10 -2.66 -7.75
CA TYR A 59 -3.26 -1.49 -8.60
C TYR A 59 -3.68 -0.26 -7.80
N LEU A 60 -4.71 -0.37 -6.96
CA LEU A 60 -5.20 0.73 -6.14
C LEU A 60 -4.09 1.31 -5.27
N VAL A 61 -3.38 0.47 -4.53
CA VAL A 61 -2.33 0.90 -3.60
C VAL A 61 -1.15 1.49 -4.35
N PHE A 62 -0.72 0.86 -5.45
CA PHE A 62 0.38 1.34 -6.27
C PHE A 62 0.09 2.73 -6.84
N LYS A 63 -1.09 2.93 -7.43
CA LYS A 63 -1.48 4.19 -8.07
C LYS A 63 -1.63 5.32 -7.07
N PHE A 64 -2.27 5.08 -5.92
CA PHE A 64 -2.38 6.11 -4.88
C PHE A 64 -1.05 6.41 -4.18
N CYS A 65 -0.12 5.45 -4.14
CA CYS A 65 1.21 5.68 -3.57
C CYS A 65 2.11 6.50 -4.52
N SER A 66 2.15 6.12 -5.80
CA SER A 66 3.08 6.67 -6.80
C SER A 66 2.52 7.85 -7.60
N GLY A 67 1.19 7.98 -7.68
CA GLY A 67 0.52 8.99 -8.51
C GLY A 67 0.54 10.41 -7.95
N HIS A 68 0.94 10.59 -6.69
CA HIS A 68 0.99 11.90 -6.01
C HIS A 68 -0.32 12.71 -6.13
N TYR A 69 -1.47 12.03 -6.01
CA TYR A 69 -2.79 12.63 -6.19
C TYR A 69 -3.17 13.68 -5.15
N PHE A 70 -2.54 13.64 -3.98
CA PHE A 70 -2.78 14.58 -2.89
C PHE A 70 -1.53 15.41 -2.61
N ASN A 71 -1.73 16.59 -2.04
CA ASN A 71 -0.65 17.52 -1.67
C ASN A 71 0.33 16.93 -0.66
N ASP A 72 -0.17 16.16 0.30
CA ASP A 72 0.61 15.39 1.26
C ASP A 72 -0.11 14.08 1.61
N GLY A 73 0.62 13.11 2.14
CA GLY A 73 0.06 11.88 2.69
C GLY A 73 -0.11 10.75 1.69
N ASN A 74 0.47 10.83 0.49
CA ASN A 74 0.28 9.82 -0.58
C ASN A 74 0.60 8.37 -0.14
N LYS A 75 1.67 8.15 0.63
CA LYS A 75 1.99 6.83 1.21
C LYS A 75 0.91 6.37 2.21
N ARG A 76 0.51 7.30 3.09
CA ARG A 76 -0.47 7.04 4.16
C ARG A 76 -1.86 6.76 3.59
N ILE A 77 -2.30 7.52 2.59
CA ILE A 77 -3.60 7.30 1.93
C ILE A 77 -3.60 6.00 1.12
N ALA A 78 -2.50 5.63 0.45
CA ALA A 78 -2.39 4.35 -0.24
C ALA A 78 -2.61 3.17 0.73
N LEU A 79 -1.94 3.19 1.89
CA LEU A 79 -2.14 2.17 2.94
C LEU A 79 -3.57 2.17 3.48
N THR A 80 -4.12 3.37 3.73
CA THR A 80 -5.47 3.53 4.30
C THR A 80 -6.56 3.06 3.34
N LEU A 81 -6.44 3.39 2.06
CA LEU A 81 -7.36 2.91 1.03
C LEU A 81 -7.23 1.40 0.81
N GLY A 82 -6.02 0.83 0.86
CA GLY A 82 -5.84 -0.63 0.79
C GLY A 82 -6.54 -1.35 1.93
N ALA A 83 -6.34 -0.90 3.17
CA ALA A 83 -7.02 -1.46 4.34
C ALA A 83 -8.55 -1.28 4.28
N TYR A 84 -9.02 -0.11 3.83
CA TYR A 84 -10.44 0.16 3.66
C TYR A 84 -11.07 -0.70 2.55
N PHE A 85 -10.37 -0.91 1.43
CA PHE A 85 -10.86 -1.75 0.33
C PHE A 85 -11.04 -3.20 0.78
N LEU A 86 -10.10 -3.72 1.56
CA LEU A 86 -10.20 -5.03 2.21
C LEU A 86 -11.40 -5.11 3.16
N TYR A 87 -11.53 -4.14 4.06
CA TYR A 87 -12.66 -4.06 4.99
C TYR A 87 -14.01 -4.02 4.26
N LYS A 88 -14.14 -3.16 3.25
CA LYS A 88 -15.35 -2.99 2.44
C LYS A 88 -15.77 -4.29 1.76
N ASN A 89 -14.81 -5.13 1.39
CA ASN A 89 -15.01 -6.43 0.75
C ASN A 89 -15.02 -7.63 1.73
N SER A 90 -15.15 -7.37 3.04
CA SER A 90 -15.24 -8.40 4.09
C SER A 90 -13.97 -9.23 4.31
N TYR A 91 -12.80 -8.75 3.88
CA TYR A 91 -11.50 -9.34 4.22
C TYR A 91 -11.00 -8.78 5.55
N PHE A 92 -11.75 -9.02 6.64
CA PHE A 92 -11.52 -8.34 7.92
C PHE A 92 -10.14 -8.63 8.52
N TRP A 93 -9.68 -9.89 8.46
CA TRP A 93 -8.37 -10.26 8.99
C TRP A 93 -7.25 -9.52 8.25
N GLN A 94 -7.25 -9.60 6.92
CA GLN A 94 -6.34 -8.88 6.06
C GLN A 94 -6.42 -7.37 6.32
N ALA A 95 -7.61 -6.79 6.43
CA ALA A 95 -7.77 -5.36 6.71
C ALA A 95 -7.07 -4.93 8.01
N THR A 96 -7.13 -5.76 9.07
CA THR A 96 -6.49 -5.45 10.37
C THR A 96 -4.98 -5.63 10.39
N THR A 97 -4.41 -6.43 9.49
CA THR A 97 -2.96 -6.67 9.40
C THR A 97 -2.27 -5.91 8.28
N PHE A 98 -3.02 -5.44 7.29
CA PHE A 98 -2.53 -4.85 6.04
C PHE A 98 -1.57 -3.69 6.30
N MET A 99 -1.98 -2.69 7.07
CA MET A 99 -1.15 -1.50 7.31
C MET A 99 0.20 -1.86 7.90
N ARG A 100 0.22 -2.74 8.92
CA ARG A 100 1.45 -3.18 9.58
C ARG A 100 2.37 -3.94 8.64
N GLN A 101 1.82 -4.84 7.81
CA GLN A 101 2.62 -5.68 6.93
C GLN A 101 3.09 -4.92 5.67
N MET A 102 2.32 -3.95 5.20
CA MET A 102 2.58 -3.26 3.93
C MET A 102 3.29 -1.91 4.11
N GLU A 103 3.46 -1.40 5.32
CA GLU A 103 4.09 -0.10 5.56
C GLU A 103 5.47 0.01 4.91
N SER A 104 6.37 -0.93 5.22
CA SER A 104 7.71 -0.94 4.63
C SER A 104 7.66 -1.15 3.12
N ILE A 105 6.76 -2.00 2.63
CA ILE A 105 6.60 -2.25 1.20
C ILE A 105 6.18 -0.97 0.47
N VAL A 106 5.16 -0.28 0.96
CA VAL A 106 4.67 1.00 0.41
C VAL A 106 5.74 2.09 0.47
N TYR A 107 6.57 2.12 1.53
CA TYR A 107 7.73 3.00 1.57
C TYR A 107 8.68 2.75 0.38
N HIS A 108 9.00 1.49 0.10
CA HIS A 108 9.86 1.13 -1.04
C HIS A 108 9.17 1.32 -2.39
N VAL A 109 7.84 1.20 -2.49
CA VAL A 109 7.08 1.58 -3.70
C VAL A 109 7.23 3.08 -3.97
N ALA A 110 7.06 3.93 -2.94
CA ALA A 110 7.22 5.38 -3.09
C ALA A 110 8.66 5.78 -3.43
N ALA A 111 9.65 4.99 -2.97
CA ALA A 111 11.06 5.17 -3.33
C ALA A 111 11.43 4.54 -4.68
N SER A 112 10.45 4.02 -5.44
CA SER A 112 10.65 3.33 -6.73
C SER A 112 11.58 2.12 -6.67
N ASN A 113 11.73 1.52 -5.49
CA ASN A 113 12.52 0.31 -5.25
C ASN A 113 11.70 -0.96 -5.48
N ILE A 114 10.39 -0.91 -5.21
CA ILE A 114 9.43 -1.97 -5.51
C ILE A 114 8.51 -1.48 -6.62
N ASP A 115 8.52 -2.17 -7.76
CA ASP A 115 7.60 -1.91 -8.87
C ASP A 115 6.25 -2.61 -8.66
N GLN A 116 5.32 -2.38 -9.59
CA GLN A 116 3.97 -2.95 -9.51
C GLN A 116 3.95 -4.48 -9.62
N ASN A 117 4.90 -5.09 -10.36
CA ASN A 117 4.95 -6.54 -10.53
C ASN A 117 5.40 -7.23 -9.23
N LEU A 118 6.45 -6.69 -8.61
CA LEU A 118 6.92 -7.19 -7.32
C LEU A 118 5.88 -6.95 -6.22
N LEU A 119 5.23 -5.78 -6.23
CA LEU A 119 4.12 -5.50 -5.31
C LEU A 119 2.97 -6.50 -5.49
N LEU A 120 2.63 -6.86 -6.72
CA LEU A 120 1.57 -7.84 -6.99
C LEU A 120 1.91 -9.20 -6.39
N ARG A 121 3.14 -9.71 -6.58
CA ARG A 121 3.59 -10.97 -5.97
C ARG A 121 3.45 -10.95 -4.44
N ILE A 122 3.88 -9.86 -3.81
CA ILE A 122 3.74 -9.65 -2.36
C ILE A 122 2.26 -9.68 -1.94
N MET A 123 1.41 -8.94 -2.65
CA MET A 123 -0.01 -8.85 -2.33
C MET A 123 -0.76 -10.16 -2.56
N THR A 124 -0.39 -10.94 -3.57
CA THR A 124 -0.98 -12.27 -3.81
C THR A 124 -0.68 -13.20 -2.64
N CYS A 125 0.58 -13.31 -2.19
CA CYS A 125 0.91 -14.09 -1.00
C CYS A 125 0.17 -13.60 0.24
N PHE A 126 0.11 -12.28 0.45
CA PHE A 126 -0.66 -11.67 1.54
C PHE A 126 -2.15 -12.05 1.51
N MET A 127 -2.78 -11.98 0.34
CA MET A 127 -4.20 -12.30 0.19
C MET A 127 -4.48 -13.78 0.42
N ASN A 128 -3.57 -14.65 -0.03
CA ASN A 128 -3.68 -16.10 0.15
C ASN A 128 -3.30 -16.56 1.58
N GLY A 129 -2.64 -15.71 2.37
CA GLY A 129 -2.09 -16.10 3.66
C GLY A 129 -0.90 -17.05 3.54
N GLU A 130 -0.17 -16.96 2.43
CA GLU A 130 0.96 -17.81 2.09
C GLU A 130 2.28 -17.14 2.48
N ASP A 131 3.25 -17.97 2.84
CA ASP A 131 4.63 -17.51 3.02
C ASP A 131 5.27 -17.18 1.67
N TYR A 132 6.22 -16.25 1.65
CA TYR A 132 6.97 -15.95 0.44
C TYR A 132 7.91 -17.10 0.06
N ASP A 133 7.93 -17.47 -1.21
CA ASP A 133 8.95 -18.36 -1.75
C ASP A 133 10.35 -17.73 -1.67
N GLU A 134 11.39 -18.55 -1.86
CA GLU A 134 12.78 -18.11 -1.74
C GLU A 134 13.13 -17.00 -2.75
N GLU A 135 12.60 -17.09 -3.97
CA GLU A 135 12.84 -16.11 -5.03
C GLU A 135 12.24 -14.75 -4.66
N LEU A 136 10.99 -14.73 -4.20
CA LEU A 136 10.30 -13.53 -3.76
C LEU A 136 10.99 -12.90 -2.55
N LYS A 137 11.46 -13.70 -1.58
CA LYS A 137 12.25 -13.20 -0.44
C LYS A 137 13.52 -12.49 -0.91
N ILE A 138 14.25 -13.08 -1.86
CA ILE A 138 15.47 -12.48 -2.43
C ILE A 138 15.14 -11.19 -3.18
N ASP A 139 14.08 -11.17 -3.99
CA ASP A 139 13.66 -9.99 -4.74
C ASP A 139 13.25 -8.83 -3.83
N ILE A 140 12.50 -9.14 -2.76
CA ILE A 140 12.15 -8.17 -1.72
C ILE A 140 13.42 -7.64 -1.05
N ALA A 141 14.34 -8.51 -0.63
CA ALA A 141 15.58 -8.09 0.01
C ALA A 141 16.44 -7.19 -0.89
N ASN A 142 16.54 -7.53 -2.18
CA ASN A 142 17.26 -6.74 -3.18
C ASN A 142 16.61 -5.40 -3.48
N ALA A 143 15.27 -5.34 -3.48
CA ALA A 143 14.54 -4.09 -3.58
C ALA A 143 14.76 -3.22 -2.33
N MET A 144 14.72 -3.83 -1.15
CA MET A 144 14.80 -3.12 0.12
C MET A 144 16.21 -2.62 0.44
N SER A 145 17.27 -3.33 0.01
CA SER A 145 18.66 -2.92 0.21
C SER A 145 19.04 -1.60 -0.49
N LYS A 146 18.27 -1.21 -1.52
CA LYS A 146 18.43 0.07 -2.22
C LYS A 146 17.89 1.27 -1.44
N GLY A 147 17.06 1.02 -0.43
CA GLY A 147 16.50 2.07 0.41
C GLY A 147 17.27 2.24 1.72
N LYS A 148 17.43 3.48 2.17
CA LYS A 148 17.69 3.76 3.58
C LYS A 148 16.38 3.53 4.34
N LEU A 149 16.12 2.30 4.78
CA LEU A 149 15.27 2.12 5.95
C LEU A 149 16.07 2.71 7.11
N GLY A 150 15.46 3.53 7.95
CA GLY A 150 16.13 4.30 9.01
C GLY A 150 16.77 3.47 10.13
N ILE A 151 17.21 2.25 9.86
CA ILE A 151 18.07 1.46 10.72
C ILE A 151 19.50 1.72 10.24
N SER A 152 20.12 2.77 10.77
CA SER A 152 21.58 2.83 10.79
C SER A 152 22.07 1.62 11.58
N GLY A 153 23.04 0.87 11.05
CA GLY A 153 23.63 -0.31 11.69
C GLY A 153 24.31 -0.07 13.05
N GLU A 154 24.12 1.10 13.66
CA GLU A 154 24.70 1.52 14.94
C GLU A 154 23.87 1.08 16.16
N ASP A 155 22.64 0.59 15.99
CA ASP A 155 21.82 0.14 17.13
C ASP A 155 22.17 -1.26 17.65
N TYR A 156 23.15 -1.95 17.03
CA TYR A 156 23.72 -3.19 17.57
C TYR A 156 24.94 -2.97 18.49
N ASP A 157 25.58 -1.80 18.43
CA ASP A 157 26.80 -1.53 19.20
C ASP A 157 26.53 -0.87 20.57
N LYS A 158 25.29 -0.45 20.86
CA LYS A 158 24.94 0.23 22.14
C LYS A 158 24.84 -0.69 23.37
N HIS A 159 25.16 -1.98 23.24
CA HIS A 159 25.17 -2.92 24.37
C HIS A 159 26.57 -3.40 24.81
N LYS A 160 27.65 -2.73 24.39
CA LYS A 160 29.03 -3.11 24.77
C LYS A 160 29.81 -2.12 25.64
N GLU A 161 29.14 -1.21 26.36
CA GLU A 161 29.84 -0.29 27.30
C GLU A 161 29.44 -0.45 28.78
N PHE A 162 29.15 -1.67 29.22
CA PHE A 162 29.10 -1.98 30.66
C PHE A 162 29.78 -3.33 30.96
N GLU A 163 31.10 -3.37 30.85
CA GLU A 163 31.99 -4.23 31.66
C GLU A 163 33.21 -3.42 32.11
#